data_AF-A0A8J8Q1L3-F1
#
_entry.id   AF-A0A8J8Q1L3-F1
#
_cell.length_a   1.000
_cell.length_b   1.000
_cell.length_c   1.000
_cell.angle_alpha   90.00
_cell.angle_beta   90.00
_cell.angle_gamma   90.00
#
_symmetry.space_group_name_H-M   'P 1'
#
loop_
_entity.id
_entity.type
_entity.pdbx_description
1 polymer ?
#
loop_
_entity_poly.entity_id
_entity_poly.type
_entity_poly.pdbx_seq_one_letter_code
_entity_poly.pdbx_strand_id
1 'polypeptide(L)'
;MQDGNELTNIVTIIGKGVPANYEISVDGDIEMVDADPLEKTTIVSEHAVEGAIETGVQRFRFSGQMANVHLVDWNGVAAPESSSTPEVHIDYGVSGRKNSR
;
A
#
# COMPACT_ATOMS: atom_id res chain seq x y z
N MET A 1 -2.56 24.15 -15.99
CA MET A 1 -1.40 23.24 -16.09
C MET A 1 -1.65 22.23 -14.99
N GLN A 2 -1.92 20.97 -15.32
CA GLN A 2 -2.14 19.95 -14.29
C GLN A 2 -0.75 19.47 -13.87
N ASP A 3 -0.21 20.08 -12.82
CA ASP A 3 0.84 19.47 -12.00
C ASP A 3 0.16 18.31 -11.23
N GLY A 4 -0.20 17.24 -11.95
CA GLY A 4 -0.67 16.01 -11.35
C GLY A 4 0.49 15.47 -10.52
N ASN A 5 0.31 15.46 -9.20
CA ASN A 5 1.33 15.14 -8.22
C ASN A 5 2.00 13.81 -8.59
N GLU A 6 3.23 13.86 -9.11
CA GLU A 6 3.88 12.68 -9.71
C GLU A 6 3.93 11.55 -8.68
N LEU A 7 3.26 10.42 -8.98
CA LEU A 7 3.14 9.23 -8.11
C LEU A 7 4.49 8.49 -8.04
N THR A 8 5.43 9.13 -7.35
CA THR A 8 6.86 8.82 -7.37
C THR A 8 7.27 7.90 -6.24
N ASN A 9 6.36 7.63 -5.32
CA ASN A 9 6.59 6.76 -4.18
C ASN A 9 5.82 5.44 -4.38
N ILE A 10 6.30 4.36 -3.79
CA ILE A 10 5.64 3.06 -3.80
C ILE A 10 5.44 2.58 -2.37
N VAL A 11 4.28 2.01 -2.09
CA VAL A 11 4.04 1.19 -0.91
C VAL A 11 3.76 -0.23 -1.35
N THR A 12 4.42 -1.18 -0.70
CA THR A 12 4.29 -2.61 -0.94
C THR A 12 3.79 -3.30 0.32
N ILE A 13 2.71 -4.06 0.19
CA ILE A 13 2.09 -4.85 1.25
C ILE A 13 2.30 -6.32 0.94
N ILE A 14 2.80 -7.09 1.91
CA ILE A 14 3.16 -8.49 1.73
C ILE A 14 2.39 -9.33 2.75
N GLY A 15 1.57 -10.27 2.25
CA GLY A 15 0.86 -11.24 3.07
C GLY A 15 1.81 -12.25 3.70
N LYS A 16 1.44 -12.78 4.87
CA LYS A 16 2.28 -13.71 5.66
C LYS A 16 1.73 -15.14 5.76
N GLY A 17 0.75 -15.49 4.95
CA GLY A 17 0.08 -16.79 4.97
C GLY A 17 -1.11 -16.89 5.92
N VAL A 18 -1.57 -15.76 6.46
CA VAL A 18 -2.75 -15.67 7.31
C VAL A 18 -3.58 -14.46 6.88
N PRO A 19 -4.92 -14.56 6.84
CA PRO A 19 -5.76 -13.44 6.47
C PRO A 19 -5.49 -12.25 7.37
N ALA A 20 -5.34 -11.08 6.77
CA ALA A 20 -5.16 -9.85 7.50
C ALA A 20 -5.72 -8.67 6.72
N ASN A 21 -6.05 -7.60 7.43
CA ASN A 21 -6.57 -6.37 6.88
C ASN A 21 -5.53 -5.25 6.98
N TYR A 22 -5.59 -4.33 6.03
CA TYR A 22 -4.78 -3.13 6.05
C TYR A 22 -5.61 -1.91 5.63
N GLU A 23 -5.20 -0.76 6.15
CA GLU A 23 -5.65 0.56 5.73
C GLU A 23 -4.42 1.46 5.54
N ILE A 24 -4.37 2.16 4.42
CA ILE A 24 -3.30 3.10 4.07
C ILE A 24 -3.92 4.40 3.59
N SER A 25 -3.37 5.52 4.07
CA SER A 25 -3.75 6.86 3.64
C SER A 25 -2.53 7.73 3.39
N VAL A 26 -2.62 8.61 2.39
CA VAL A 26 -1.57 9.55 1.99
C VAL A 26 -2.08 10.99 1.97
N ASP A 27 -1.17 11.96 1.99
CA ASP A 27 -1.47 13.40 1.85
C ASP A 27 -1.65 13.82 0.37
N GLY A 28 -1.26 12.95 -0.58
CA GLY A 28 -1.43 13.14 -2.01
C GLY A 28 -2.45 12.17 -2.62
N ASP A 29 -2.16 11.72 -3.83
CA ASP A 29 -2.96 10.75 -4.57
C ASP A 29 -2.37 9.35 -4.38
N ILE A 30 -3.22 8.32 -4.39
CA ILE A 30 -2.82 6.91 -4.37
C ILE A 30 -3.50 6.12 -5.47
N GLU A 31 -2.73 5.30 -6.16
CA GLU A 31 -3.23 4.42 -7.22
C GLU A 31 -2.63 3.02 -7.11
N MET A 32 -3.44 2.02 -7.43
CA MET A 32 -2.98 0.64 -7.53
C MET A 32 -2.07 0.46 -8.74
N VAL A 33 -0.90 -0.14 -8.54
CA VAL A 33 0.05 -0.49 -9.61
C VAL A 33 -0.13 -1.94 -10.02
N ASP A 34 -0.21 -2.80 -9.01
CA ASP A 34 -0.22 -4.25 -9.19
C ASP A 34 -0.92 -4.86 -7.97
N ALA A 35 -1.87 -5.74 -8.21
CA ALA A 35 -2.56 -6.49 -7.18
C ALA A 35 -2.66 -7.95 -7.60
N ASP A 36 -2.42 -8.84 -6.65
CA ASP A 36 -2.74 -10.25 -6.86
C ASP A 36 -4.26 -10.40 -7.03
N PRO A 37 -4.75 -11.04 -8.11
CA PRO A 37 -6.17 -11.11 -8.41
C PRO A 37 -6.97 -11.93 -7.38
N LEU A 38 -6.31 -12.71 -6.53
CA LEU A 38 -6.95 -13.46 -5.46
C LEU A 38 -7.19 -12.60 -4.20
N GLU A 39 -6.46 -11.50 -4.06
CA GLU A 39 -6.54 -10.62 -2.89
C GLU A 39 -7.62 -9.54 -3.11
N LYS A 40 -8.25 -9.09 -2.01
CA LYS A 40 -9.37 -8.15 -2.08
C LYS A 40 -8.93 -6.75 -1.69
N THR A 41 -9.13 -5.80 -2.60
CA THR A 41 -8.75 -4.41 -2.37
C THR A 41 -9.80 -3.46 -2.87
N THR A 42 -10.06 -2.46 -2.04
CA THR A 42 -11.00 -1.39 -2.32
C THR A 42 -10.26 -0.06 -2.17
N ILE A 43 -10.25 0.73 -3.24
CA ILE A 43 -9.84 2.14 -3.14
C ILE A 43 -11.01 2.89 -2.51
N VAL A 44 -10.82 3.37 -1.29
CA VAL A 44 -11.86 4.04 -0.48
C VAL A 44 -12.02 5.48 -0.95
N SER A 45 -10.92 6.13 -1.30
CA SER A 45 -10.86 7.49 -1.83
C SER A 45 -9.61 7.70 -2.70
N GLU A 46 -9.48 8.87 -3.33
CA GLU A 46 -8.30 9.25 -4.11
C GLU A 46 -6.98 9.23 -3.31
N HIS A 47 -7.06 9.23 -1.97
CA HIS A 47 -5.92 9.28 -1.05
C HIS A 47 -5.88 8.12 -0.04
N ALA A 48 -6.83 7.18 -0.08
CA ALA A 48 -6.91 6.08 0.87
C ALA A 48 -7.34 4.76 0.22
N VAL A 49 -6.71 3.68 0.68
CA VAL A 49 -7.00 2.31 0.26
C VAL A 49 -7.15 1.41 1.47
N GLU A 50 -8.13 0.51 1.38
CA GLU A 50 -8.31 -0.58 2.34
C GLU A 50 -8.28 -1.92 1.60
N GLY A 51 -7.84 -2.96 2.28
CA GLY A 51 -7.85 -4.29 1.69
C GLY A 51 -7.63 -5.41 2.67
N ALA A 52 -7.71 -6.61 2.12
CA ALA A 52 -7.37 -7.86 2.78
C ALA A 52 -6.27 -8.56 1.97
N ILE A 53 -5.32 -9.15 2.69
CA ILE A 53 -4.21 -9.89 2.10
C ILE A 53 -3.91 -11.15 2.93
N GLU A 54 -3.67 -12.29 2.26
CA GLU A 54 -3.24 -13.51 2.93
C GLU A 54 -1.79 -13.87 2.58
N THR A 55 -1.47 -14.11 1.31
CA THR A 55 -0.13 -14.56 0.86
C THR A 55 0.48 -13.69 -0.23
N GLY A 56 -0.35 -12.95 -0.97
CA GLY A 56 0.08 -12.19 -2.14
C GLY A 56 0.90 -10.94 -1.80
N VAL A 57 1.15 -10.15 -2.85
CA VAL A 57 1.78 -8.83 -2.75
C VAL A 57 0.87 -7.81 -3.41
N GLN A 58 0.69 -6.67 -2.76
CA GLN A 58 -0.02 -5.54 -3.31
C GLN A 58 0.86 -4.30 -3.37
N ARG A 59 0.80 -3.58 -4.49
CA ARG A 59 1.62 -2.39 -4.71
C ARG A 59 0.76 -1.22 -5.12
N PHE A 60 1.01 -0.10 -4.45
CA PHE A 60 0.38 1.17 -4.77
C PHE A 60 1.46 2.21 -5.01
N ARG A 61 1.25 3.05 -6.02
CA ARG A 61 2.04 4.26 -6.24
C ARG A 61 1.31 5.41 -5.59
N PHE A 62 2.05 6.32 -4.97
CA PHE A 62 1.47 7.46 -4.30
C PHE A 62 2.34 8.70 -4.44
N SER A 63 1.74 9.86 -4.19
CA SER A 63 2.41 11.15 -4.13
C SER A 63 2.26 11.75 -2.72
N GLY A 64 3.08 12.74 -2.39
CA GLY A 64 3.09 13.34 -1.04
C GLY A 64 3.72 12.43 0.02
N GLN A 65 3.17 12.47 1.25
CA GLN A 65 3.65 11.72 2.42
C GLN A 65 2.64 10.68 2.87
N MET A 66 3.12 9.59 3.48
CA MET A 66 2.27 8.65 4.19
C MET A 66 1.64 9.31 5.42
N ALA A 67 0.31 9.29 5.48
CA ALA A 67 -0.46 9.86 6.57
C ALA A 67 -0.86 8.80 7.60
N ASN A 68 -1.23 7.60 7.15
CA ASN A 68 -1.59 6.48 8.02
C ASN A 68 -1.19 5.13 7.42
N VAL A 69 -0.77 4.21 8.28
CA VAL A 69 -0.60 2.78 7.98
C VAL A 69 -1.13 2.00 9.18
N HIS A 70 -2.24 1.29 8.99
CA HIS A 70 -2.86 0.48 10.02
C HIS A 70 -3.04 -0.95 9.54
N LEU A 71 -2.50 -1.91 10.31
CA LEU A 71 -2.45 -3.33 9.95
C LEU A 71 -3.05 -4.15 11.08
N VAL A 72 -3.95 -5.07 10.74
CA VAL A 72 -4.71 -5.88 11.70
C VAL A 72 -4.74 -7.32 11.24
N ASP A 73 -4.42 -8.26 12.13
CA ASP A 73 -4.51 -9.69 11.82
C ASP A 73 -5.96 -10.21 11.86
N TRP A 74 -6.16 -11.48 11.49
CA TRP A 74 -7.48 -12.12 11.51
C TRP A 74 -8.18 -12.13 12.89
N ASN A 75 -7.45 -11.94 13.99
CA ASN A 75 -7.98 -11.87 15.35
C ASN A 75 -8.33 -10.43 15.79
N GLY A 76 -8.12 -9.44 14.94
CA GLY A 76 -8.31 -8.05 15.31
C GLY A 76 -7.12 -7.44 16.07
N VAL A 77 -5.96 -8.10 16.10
CA VAL A 77 -4.76 -7.60 16.79
C VAL A 77 -3.92 -6.79 15.82
N ALA A 78 -3.62 -5.54 16.20
CA ALA A 78 -2.88 -4.61 15.37
C ALA A 78 -1.36 -4.82 15.44
N ALA A 79 -0.63 -4.35 14.42
CA ALA A 79 0.82 -4.26 14.46
C ALA A 79 1.26 -3.18 15.48
N PRO A 80 2.40 -3.36 16.20
CA PRO A 80 3.33 -4.49 16.11
C PRO A 80 3.01 -5.65 17.06
N GLU A 81 1.89 -5.60 17.78
CA GLU A 81 1.53 -6.58 18.83
C GLU A 81 1.27 -8.00 18.27
N SER A 82 0.98 -8.11 16.97
CA SER A 82 0.86 -9.39 16.26
C SER A 82 1.91 -9.53 15.16
N SER A 83 2.63 -10.64 15.16
CA SER A 83 3.56 -11.00 14.08
C SER A 83 2.85 -11.49 12.81
N SER A 84 1.55 -11.80 12.95
CA SER A 84 0.65 -12.27 11.88
C SER A 84 0.13 -11.14 10.99
N THR A 85 0.36 -9.87 11.34
CA THR A 85 0.04 -8.75 10.44
C THR A 85 0.94 -8.78 9.20
N PRO A 86 0.48 -8.27 8.05
CA PRO A 86 1.29 -8.18 6.85
C PRO A 86 2.53 -7.31 7.09
N GLU A 87 3.50 -7.45 6.21
CA GLU A 87 4.66 -6.58 6.16
C GLU A 87 4.39 -5.42 5.19
N VAL A 88 4.81 -4.21 5.56
CA VAL A 88 4.67 -3.01 4.73
C VAL A 88 6.04 -2.39 4.51
N HIS A 89 6.34 -2.14 3.24
CA HIS A 89 7.53 -1.39 2.80
C HIS A 89 7.09 -0.11 2.11
N ILE A 90 7.75 1.00 2.42
CA ILE A 90 7.47 2.31 1.83
C ILE A 90 8.77 2.84 1.23
N ASP A 91 8.75 3.05 -0.08
CA ASP A 91 9.87 3.53 -0.87
C ASP A 91 9.53 4.90 -1.47
N TYR A 92 10.20 5.95 -1.01
CA TYR A 92 10.06 7.30 -1.55
C TYR A 92 11.04 7.55 -2.70
N GLY A 93 10.63 8.32 -3.71
CA GLY A 93 11.56 8.77 -4.76
C GLY A 93 11.92 7.71 -5.82
N VAL A 94 11.09 6.69 -6.02
CA VAL A 94 11.37 5.58 -6.95
C VAL A 94 11.19 5.94 -8.44
N SER A 95 10.55 7.07 -8.77
CA SER A 95 10.56 7.64 -10.13
C SER A 95 11.93 8.24 -10.45
N GLY A 96 12.88 7.40 -10.85
CA GLY A 96 14.25 7.87 -11.13
C GLY A 96 15.12 6.99 -12.02
N ARG A 97 14.59 5.93 -12.65
CA ARG A 97 15.37 5.13 -13.62
C ARG A 97 14.73 5.04 -15.00
N LYS A 98 14.42 6.20 -15.59
CA LYS A 98 14.42 6.30 -17.05
C LYS A 98 15.89 6.32 -17.49
N ASN A 99 16.43 5.14 -17.79
CA ASN A 99 17.66 5.00 -18.54
C ASN A 99 17.46 5.69 -19.90
N SER A 100 18.02 6.89 -20.07
CA SER A 100 18.23 7.51 -21.36
C SER A 100 19.11 6.59 -22.21
N ARG A 101 18.61 6.16 -23.37
CA ARG A 101 19.42 5.67 -24.48
C ARG A 101 19.08 6.50 -25.69
#